data_AF-A0A954U488-F1
#
_entry.id   AF-A0A954U488-F1
#
_cell.length_a   1.000
_cell.length_b   1.000
_cell.length_c   1.000
_cell.angle_alpha   90.00
_cell.angle_beta   90.00
_cell.angle_gamma   90.00
#
_symmetry.space_group_name_H-M   'P 1'
#
loop_
_entity.id
_entity.type
_entity.pdbx_description
1 polymer ?
#
loop_
_entity_poly.entity_id
_entity_poly.type
_entity_poly.pdbx_seq_one_letter_code
_entity_poly.pdbx_strand_id
1 'polypeptide(L)' 'MKRSSIIFLQIVIVMIGLAALVFLLWEPQVEGRNKDATQFQIYFQDPFLALVYIGSIPFFAALYQT' A
#
# COMPACT_ATOMS: atom_id res chain seq x y z
N MET A 1 -27.53 -13.06 1.91
CA MET A 1 -26.20 -13.70 1.88
C MET A 1 -26.02 -14.54 3.14
N LYS A 2 -25.37 -15.72 3.07
CA LYS A 2 -25.11 -16.53 4.27
C LYS A 2 -24.00 -15.87 5.11
N ARG A 3 -24.10 -15.93 6.44
CA ARG A 3 -23.10 -15.34 7.37
C ARG A 3 -21.68 -15.84 7.08
N SER A 4 -21.55 -17.12 6.72
CA SER A 4 -20.26 -17.71 6.33
C SER A 4 -19.64 -17.06 5.09
N SER A 5 -20.46 -16.70 4.09
CA SER A 5 -19.99 -16.02 2.88
C SER A 5 -19.51 -14.59 3.16
N ILE A 6 -20.15 -13.89 4.11
CA ILE A 6 -19.72 -12.54 4.52
C ILE A 6 -18.36 -12.61 5.24
N ILE A 7 -18.21 -13.53 6.19
CA ILE A 7 -16.95 -13.72 6.93
C ILE A 7 -15.82 -14.12 5.98
N PHE A 8 -16.09 -15.03 5.04
CA PHE A 8 -15.12 -15.40 4.02
C PHE A 8 -14.66 -14.18 3.20
N LEU A 9 -15.61 -13.36 2.74
CA LEU A 9 -15.29 -12.16 1.98
C LEU A 9 -14.47 -11.15 2.79
N GLN A 10 -14.79 -10.94 4.07
CA GLN A 10 -14.02 -10.06 4.95
C GLN A 10 -12.56 -10.51 5.08
N ILE A 11 -12.32 -11.82 5.26
CA ILE A 11 -10.97 -12.38 5.33
C ILE A 11 -10.21 -12.12 4.03
N VAL A 12 -10.84 -12.37 2.87
CA VAL A 12 -10.23 -12.13 1.56
C VAL A 12 -9.86 -10.66 1.38
N ILE A 13 -10.75 -9.74 1.76
CA ILE A 13 -10.50 -8.29 1.68
C ILE A 13 -9.30 -7.90 2.55
N VAL A 14 -9.22 -8.40 3.79
CA VAL A 14 -8.09 -8.14 4.69
C VAL A 14 -6.78 -8.67 4.09
N MET A 15 -6.80 -9.88 3.53
CA MET A 15 -5.63 -10.49 2.88
C MET A 15 -5.15 -9.66 1.67
N ILE A 16 -6.07 -9.17 0.85
CA ILE A 16 -5.74 -8.29 -0.28
C ILE A 16 -5.12 -6.98 0.22
N GLY A 17 -5.69 -6.37 1.27
CA GLY A 17 -5.16 -5.16 1.88
C GLY A 17 -3.74 -5.36 2.44
N LEU A 18 -3.49 -6.49 3.11
CA LEU A 18 -2.16 -6.84 3.61
C LEU A 18 -1.16 -7.06 2.48
N ALA A 19 -1.54 -7.78 1.43
CA ALA A 19 -0.69 -7.97 0.25
C ALA A 19 -0.34 -6.62 -0.39
N ALA A 20 -1.33 -5.76 -0.61
CA ALA A 20 -1.11 -4.42 -1.15
C ALA A 20 -0.17 -3.58 -0.27
N LEU A 21 -0.31 -3.63 1.05
CA LEU A 21 0.58 -2.94 1.98
C LEU A 21 2.03 -3.45 1.88
N VAL A 22 2.21 -4.77 1.82
CA VAL A 22 3.54 -5.38 1.64
C VAL A 22 4.17 -4.90 0.32
N PHE A 23 3.42 -4.90 -0.78
CA PHE A 23 3.92 -4.41 -2.06
C PHE A 23 4.28 -2.94 -2.03
N LEU A 24 3.42 -2.10 -1.43
CA LEU A 24 3.68 -0.66 -1.30
C LEU A 24 5.00 -0.39 -0.58
N LEU A 25 5.27 -1.12 0.51
CA LEU A 25 6.51 -0.94 1.25
C LEU A 25 7.72 -1.58 0.56
N TRP A 26 7.58 -2.79 0.02
CA TRP A 26 8.70 -3.55 -0.52
C TRP A 26 9.18 -3.05 -1.89
N GLU A 27 8.26 -2.73 -2.79
CA GLU A 27 8.57 -2.46 -4.20
C GLU A 27 9.60 -1.32 -4.40
N PRO A 28 9.53 -0.20 -3.66
CA PRO A 28 10.54 0.86 -3.73
C PRO A 28 11.97 0.40 -3.40
N GLN A 29 12.14 -0.68 -2.64
CA GLN A 29 13.45 -1.22 -2.26
C GLN A 29 14.10 -2.04 -3.38
N VAL A 30 13.31 -2.57 -4.32
CA VAL A 30 13.79 -3.36 -5.46
C VAL A 30 13.87 -2.55 -6.75
N GLU A 31 13.34 -1.32 -6.76
CA GLU A 31 13.51 -0.38 -7.87
C GLU A 31 15.00 -0.13 -8.14
N GLY A 32 15.42 -0.23 -9.41
CA GLY A 32 16.80 0.07 -9.81
C GLY A 32 17.24 1.50 -9.49
N ARG A 33 16.28 2.43 -9.36
CA ARG A 33 16.49 3.82 -8.90
C ARG A 33 17.01 3.89 -7.46
N ASN A 34 16.65 2.93 -6.62
CA ASN A 34 16.94 2.89 -5.19
C ASN A 34 17.99 1.84 -4.81
N LYS A 35 18.70 1.28 -5.79
CA LYS A 35 19.61 0.13 -5.63
C LYS A 35 20.67 0.29 -4.53
N ASP A 36 21.19 1.51 -4.33
CA ASP A 36 22.22 1.81 -3.34
C ASP A 36 21.69 2.72 -2.20
N ALA A 37 20.38 2.96 -2.17
CA ALA A 37 19.75 3.85 -1.22
C ALA A 37 19.43 3.12 0.10
N THR A 38 19.68 3.79 1.22
CA THR A 38 19.20 3.33 2.52
C THR A 38 17.67 3.46 2.61
N GLN A 39 17.03 2.71 3.51
CA GLN A 39 15.58 2.84 3.73
C GLN A 39 15.15 4.27 4.06
N PHE A 40 15.99 5.02 4.79
CA PHE A 40 15.70 6.41 5.10
C PHE A 40 15.69 7.28 3.84
N GLN A 41 16.64 7.08 2.93
CA GLN A 41 16.68 7.83 1.67
C GLN A 41 15.46 7.51 0.80
N ILE A 42 15.08 6.24 0.71
CA ILE A 42 13.94 5.79 -0.08
C ILE A 42 12.63 6.43 0.41
N TYR A 43 12.34 6.42 1.72
CA TYR A 43 11.04 6.91 2.20
C TYR A 43 10.98 8.39 2.60
N PHE A 44 12.13 9.03 2.88
CA PHE A 44 12.16 10.40 3.39
C PHE A 44 12.90 11.39 2.50
N GLN A 45 13.72 10.92 1.54
CA GLN A 45 14.46 11.80 0.64
C GLN A 45 14.02 11.67 -0.82
N ASP A 46 13.16 10.70 -1.12
CA ASP A 46 12.58 10.53 -2.44
C ASP A 46 11.27 11.33 -2.60
N PRO A 47 11.30 12.48 -3.28
CA PRO A 47 10.11 13.31 -3.45
C PRO A 47 9.05 12.64 -4.33
N PHE A 48 9.44 11.77 -5.26
CA PHE A 48 8.49 11.08 -6.11
C PHE A 48 7.68 10.08 -5.30
N LEU A 49 8.34 9.25 -4.48
CA LEU A 49 7.65 8.28 -3.63
C LEU A 49 6.75 8.97 -2.60
N ALA A 50 7.23 10.06 -1.99
CA ALA A 50 6.44 10.85 -1.06
C ALA A 50 5.17 11.42 -1.70
N LEU A 51 5.26 11.95 -2.93
CA LEU A 51 4.12 12.46 -3.67
C LEU A 51 3.11 11.37 -4.04
N VAL A 52 3.58 10.18 -4.44
CA VAL A 52 2.72 9.02 -4.72
C VAL A 52 1.92 8.64 -3.47
N TYR A 53 2.58 8.52 -2.31
CA TYR A 53 1.90 8.16 -1.07
C TYR A 53 0.91 9.22 -0.60
N ILE A 54 1.33 10.48 -0.54
CA ILE A 54 0.46 11.58 -0.12
C ILE A 54 -0.71 11.74 -1.10
N GLY A 55 -0.45 11.66 -2.40
CA GLY A 55 -1.47 11.75 -3.45
C GLY A 55 -2.47 10.58 -3.43
N SER A 56 -2.08 9.41 -2.92
CA SER A 56 -2.97 8.25 -2.76
C SER A 56 -3.93 8.36 -1.57
N ILE A 57 -3.62 9.19 -0.56
CA ILE A 57 -4.45 9.37 0.64
C ILE A 57 -5.92 9.70 0.30
N PRO A 58 -6.23 10.73 -0.53
CA PRO A 58 -7.62 11.05 -0.85
C PRO A 58 -8.36 9.90 -1.55
N PHE A 59 -7.67 9.12 -2.38
CA PHE A 59 -8.27 7.94 -3.03
C PHE A 59 -8.69 6.88 -2.00
N PHE A 60 -7.79 6.52 -1.08
CA PHE A 60 -8.09 5.53 -0.04
C PHE A 60 -9.10 6.06 0.98
N ALA A 61 -9.06 7.35 1.30
CA ALA A 61 -10.04 7.99 2.17
C ALA A 61 -11.46 7.94 1.57
N ALA A 62 -11.58 8.24 0.27
CA ALA A 62 -12.85 8.12 -0.45
C ALA A 62 -13.35 6.67 -0.49
N LEU A 63 -12.45 5.71 -0.78
CA LEU A 63 -12.77 4.29 -0.80
C LEU A 63 -13.26 3.77 0.56
N TYR A 64 -12.68 4.23 1.66
CA TYR A 64 -13.11 3.85 3.02
C TYR A 64 -14.48 4.42 3.40
N GLN A 65 -14.83 5.61 2.90
CA GLN A 65 -16.12 6.26 3.18
C GLN A 65 -17.28 5.73 2.32
N THR A 66 -17.02 4.77 1.42
CA THR A 66 -18.03 4.18 0.53
C THR A 66 -18.71 2.98 1.18
#